data_AF-U4TTA0-F1
#
_entry.id   AF-U4TTA0-F1
#
_cell.length_a   1.000
_cell.length_b   1.000
_cell.length_c   1.000
_cell.angle_alpha   90.00
_cell.angle_beta   90.00
_cell.angle_gamma   90.00
#
_symmetry.space_group_name_H-M   'P 1'
#
loop_
_entity.id
_entity.type
_entity.pdbx_description
1 polymer ?
#
loop_
_entity_poly.entity_id
_entity_poly.type
_entity_poly.pdbx_seq_one_letter_code
_entity_poly.pdbx_strand_id
1 'polypeptide(L)'
;MYVSELVILLLLPFALSNTITGLGLLLILGVYVYLHNSPIQIHYLSVAEKDYPQANVMASSLNSIFSNFGIALGSTVGGPIVDHWGLAATGFGGAAFILLTGVIVVELNRVNRAKQK
;
A
#
# COMPACT_ATOMS: atom_id res chain seq x y z
N MET A 1 6.35 1.18 9.17
CA MET A 1 5.09 1.07 8.40
C MET A 1 5.25 0.12 7.22
N TYR A 2 5.93 0.50 6.13
CA TYR A 2 6.11 -0.43 4.99
C TYR A 2 6.86 -1.73 5.36
N VAL A 3 7.85 -1.66 6.26
CA VAL A 3 8.57 -2.85 6.75
C VAL A 3 7.66 -3.82 7.51
N SER A 4 6.76 -3.30 8.34
CA SER A 4 5.81 -4.13 9.10
C SER A 4 4.77 -4.77 8.17
N GLU A 5 4.33 -4.05 7.13
CA GLU A 5 3.44 -4.61 6.10
C GLU A 5 4.12 -5.71 5.28
N LEU A 6 5.40 -5.51 4.93
CA LEU A 6 6.22 -6.51 4.29
C LEU A 6 6.32 -7.80 5.13
N VAL A 7 6.55 -7.67 6.43
CA VAL A 7 6.60 -8.82 7.35
C VAL A 7 5.26 -9.54 7.40
N ILE A 8 4.15 -8.82 7.53
CA ILE A 8 2.80 -9.42 7.56
C ILE A 8 2.53 -10.19 6.26
N LEU A 9 2.87 -9.62 5.10
CA LEU A 9 2.67 -10.26 3.79
C LEU A 9 3.59 -11.48 3.57
N LEU A 10 4.82 -11.45 4.07
CA LEU A 10 5.72 -12.61 4.02
C LEU A 10 5.30 -13.73 4.98
N LEU A 11 4.58 -13.41 6.06
CA LEU A 11 4.00 -14.39 6.98
C LEU A 11 2.69 -15.00 6.46
N LEU A 12 2.02 -14.35 5.49
CA LEU A 12 0.74 -14.79 4.93
C LEU A 12 0.74 -16.23 4.39
N PRO A 13 1.74 -16.70 3.60
CA PRO A 13 1.79 -18.08 3.12
C PRO A 13 1.81 -19.10 4.27
N PHE A 14 2.51 -18.78 5.36
CA PHE A 14 2.60 -19.65 6.53
C PHE A 14 1.32 -19.60 7.36
N ALA A 15 0.72 -18.43 7.54
CA ALA A 15 -0.53 -18.29 8.28
C ALA A 15 -1.71 -19.00 7.60
N LEU A 16 -1.73 -19.03 6.26
CA LEU A 16 -2.75 -19.71 5.48
C LEU A 16 -2.67 -21.25 5.54
N SER A 17 -1.64 -21.83 6.18
CA SER A 17 -1.60 -23.29 6.41
C SER A 17 -2.67 -23.77 7.40
N ASN A 18 -3.24 -22.88 8.21
CA ASN A 18 -4.33 -23.17 9.14
C ASN A 18 -5.41 -22.08 9.02
N THR A 19 -6.66 -22.49 8.87
CA THR A 19 -7.81 -21.60 8.67
C THR A 19 -7.94 -20.52 9.75
N ILE A 20 -7.68 -20.85 11.02
CA ILE A 20 -7.83 -19.91 12.14
C ILE A 20 -6.74 -18.83 12.08
N THR A 21 -5.49 -19.23 11.85
CA THR A 21 -4.36 -18.29 11.73
C THR A 21 -4.45 -17.46 10.47
N GLY A 22 -4.88 -18.05 9.36
CA GLY A 22 -5.09 -17.36 8.09
C GLY A 22 -6.17 -16.29 8.21
N LEU A 23 -7.32 -16.64 8.81
CA LEU A 23 -8.39 -15.67 9.09
C LEU A 23 -7.91 -14.55 10.02
N GLY A 24 -7.23 -14.91 11.12
CA GLY A 24 -6.69 -13.93 12.06
C GLY A 24 -5.74 -12.93 11.39
N LEU A 25 -4.82 -13.43 10.56
CA LEU A 25 -3.86 -12.58 9.84
C LEU A 25 -4.55 -11.71 8.79
N LEU A 26 -5.55 -12.24 8.05
CA LEU A 26 -6.31 -11.47 7.06
C LEU A 26 -7.11 -10.34 7.73
N LEU A 27 -7.69 -10.57 8.91
CA LEU A 27 -8.39 -9.53 9.67
C LEU A 27 -7.41 -8.44 10.14
N ILE A 28 -6.25 -8.84 10.67
CA ILE A 28 -5.18 -7.90 11.07
C ILE A 28 -4.74 -7.08 9.87
N LEU A 29 -4.50 -7.72 8.71
CA LEU A 29 -4.12 -7.06 7.48
C LEU A 29 -5.20 -6.05 7.03
N GLY A 30 -6.48 -6.43 7.08
CA GLY A 30 -7.59 -5.55 6.75
C GLY A 30 -7.61 -4.29 7.63
N VAL A 31 -7.52 -4.44 8.95
CA VAL A 31 -7.45 -3.31 9.89
C VAL A 31 -6.22 -2.45 9.61
N TYR A 32 -5.08 -3.08 9.35
CA TYR A 32 -3.81 -2.41 9.08
C TYR A 32 -3.88 -1.49 7.86
N VAL A 33 -4.46 -1.97 6.75
CA VAL A 33 -4.63 -1.21 5.51
C VAL A 33 -5.44 0.07 5.76
N TYR A 34 -6.54 0.00 6.53
CA TYR A 34 -7.34 1.19 6.84
C TYR A 34 -6.62 2.15 7.79
N LEU A 35 -5.97 1.62 8.82
CA LEU A 35 -5.23 2.43 9.79
C LEU A 35 -4.09 3.20 9.12
N HIS A 36 -3.54 2.67 8.04
CA HIS A 36 -2.45 3.28 7.28
C HIS A 36 -2.92 4.22 6.18
N ASN A 37 -3.96 3.86 5.42
CA ASN A 37 -4.41 4.64 4.28
C ASN A 37 -4.94 6.02 4.71
N SER A 38 -5.69 6.10 5.81
CA SER A 38 -6.28 7.38 6.24
C SER A 38 -5.24 8.44 6.65
N PRO A 39 -4.23 8.16 7.50
CA PRO A 39 -3.19 9.13 7.81
C PRO A 39 -2.39 9.60 6.60
N ILE A 40 -2.05 8.70 5.67
CA ILE A 40 -1.30 9.03 4.46
C ILE A 40 -2.13 9.96 3.56
N GLN A 41 -3.41 9.64 3.36
CA GLN A 41 -4.33 10.45 2.57
C GLN A 41 -4.48 11.86 3.16
N ILE A 42 -4.69 11.96 4.48
CA ILE A 42 -4.82 13.25 5.17
C ILE A 42 -3.51 14.05 5.08
N HIS A 43 -2.36 13.39 5.27
CA HIS A 43 -1.06 14.05 5.16
C HIS A 43 -0.82 14.62 3.77
N TYR A 44 -1.09 13.84 2.72
CA TYR A 44 -0.99 14.27 1.34
C TYR A 44 -1.87 15.50 1.04
N LEU A 45 -3.13 15.46 1.48
CA LEU A 45 -4.06 16.57 1.27
C LEU A 45 -3.66 17.81 2.09
N SER A 46 -3.19 17.62 3.32
CA SER A 46 -2.72 18.71 4.19
C SER A 46 -1.49 19.42 3.61
N VAL A 47 -0.56 18.69 2.99
CA VAL A 47 0.58 19.27 2.28
C VAL A 47 0.10 20.09 1.07
N ALA A 48 -0.84 19.57 0.29
CA ALA A 48 -1.41 20.31 -0.83
C ALA A 48 -2.14 21.58 -0.36
N GLU A 49 -2.94 21.51 0.71
CA GLU A 49 -3.65 22.66 1.26
C GLU A 49 -2.70 23.75 1.77
N LYS A 50 -1.60 23.36 2.43
CA LYS A 50 -0.64 24.30 3.00
C LYS A 50 0.29 24.91 1.96
N ASP A 51 0.87 24.11 1.09
CA ASP A 51 1.93 24.55 0.17
C ASP A 51 1.36 24.99 -1.20
N TYR A 52 0.22 24.42 -1.62
CA TYR A 52 -0.39 24.65 -2.93
C TYR A 52 -1.93 24.71 -2.85
N PRO A 53 -2.53 25.68 -2.12
CA PRO A 53 -3.98 25.71 -1.87
C PRO A 53 -4.82 25.74 -3.15
N GLN A 54 -4.29 26.32 -4.23
CA GLN A 54 -4.92 26.37 -5.55
C GLN A 54 -5.06 24.96 -6.19
N ALA A 55 -4.24 24.00 -5.78
CA ALA A 55 -4.20 22.63 -6.31
C ALA A 55 -4.95 21.62 -5.44
N ASN A 56 -5.60 22.04 -4.35
CA ASN A 56 -6.25 21.12 -3.40
C ASN A 56 -7.30 20.20 -4.05
N VAL A 57 -8.11 20.75 -4.97
CA VAL A 57 -9.11 19.98 -5.73
C VAL A 57 -8.45 18.93 -6.63
N MET A 58 -7.33 19.30 -7.27
CA MET A 58 -6.55 18.39 -8.10
C MET A 58 -5.86 17.30 -7.28
N ALA A 59 -5.35 17.63 -6.09
CA ALA A 59 -4.75 16.66 -5.18
C ALA A 59 -5.79 15.62 -4.75
N SER A 60 -6.96 16.07 -4.27
CA SER A 60 -8.05 15.18 -3.87
C SER A 60 -8.51 14.25 -5.01
N SER A 61 -8.66 14.78 -6.24
CA SER A 61 -9.05 13.97 -7.39
C SER A 61 -7.97 12.94 -7.78
N LEU A 62 -6.69 13.33 -7.76
CA LEU A 62 -5.57 12.41 -8.00
C LEU A 62 -5.52 11.30 -6.95
N ASN A 63 -5.75 11.61 -5.68
CA ASN A 63 -5.79 10.58 -4.63
C ASN A 63 -6.83 9.51 -4.96
N SER A 64 -8.06 9.91 -5.34
CA SER A 64 -9.12 8.98 -5.73
C SER A 64 -8.77 8.16 -6.98
N ILE A 65 -8.21 8.82 -8.01
CA ILE A 65 -7.77 8.17 -9.25
C ILE A 65 -6.72 7.10 -8.95
N PHE A 66 -5.69 7.43 -8.17
CA PHE A 66 -4.61 6.50 -7.84
C PHE A 66 -5.06 5.39 -6.90
N SER A 67 -6.00 5.64 -5.99
CA SER A 67 -6.60 4.55 -5.19
C SER A 67 -7.34 3.53 -6.07
N ASN A 68 -8.18 3.99 -7.00
CA ASN A 68 -8.90 3.10 -7.92
C ASN A 68 -7.94 2.38 -8.87
N PHE A 69 -6.93 3.10 -9.37
CA PHE A 69 -5.88 2.52 -10.21
C PHE A 69 -5.07 1.46 -9.46
N GLY A 70 -4.72 1.70 -8.19
CA GLY A 70 -4.04 0.73 -7.34
C GLY A 70 -4.85 -0.55 -7.15
N ILE A 71 -6.16 -0.44 -6.93
CA ILE A 71 -7.06 -1.61 -6.85
C ILE A 71 -7.09 -2.36 -8.19
N ALA A 72 -7.22 -1.65 -9.32
CA ALA A 72 -7.26 -2.26 -10.64
C ALA A 72 -5.93 -2.97 -11.00
N LEU A 73 -4.78 -2.36 -10.70
CA LEU A 73 -3.48 -3.00 -10.87
C LEU A 73 -3.33 -4.20 -9.94
N GLY A 74 -3.72 -4.03 -8.67
CA GLY A 74 -3.64 -5.08 -7.65
C GLY A 74 -4.49 -6.29 -8.01
N SER A 75 -5.70 -6.10 -8.56
CA SER A 75 -6.55 -7.21 -9.02
C SER A 75 -6.03 -7.84 -10.31
N THR A 76 -5.51 -7.04 -11.24
CA THR A 76 -4.94 -7.53 -12.50
C THR A 76 -3.70 -8.41 -12.26
N VAL A 77 -2.87 -8.06 -11.28
CA VAL A 77 -1.69 -8.85 -10.90
C VAL A 77 -2.04 -9.97 -9.93
N GLY A 78 -2.90 -9.69 -8.94
CA GLY A 78 -3.28 -10.62 -7.89
C GLY A 78 -4.16 -11.77 -8.37
N GLY A 79 -5.07 -11.53 -9.31
CA GLY A 79 -5.96 -12.55 -9.87
C GLY A 79 -5.19 -13.75 -10.44
N PRO A 80 -4.31 -13.54 -11.45
CA PRO A 80 -3.48 -14.61 -12.00
C PRO A 80 -2.59 -15.31 -10.96
N ILE A 81 -2.09 -14.58 -9.95
CA ILE A 81 -1.31 -15.16 -8.85
C ILE A 81 -2.16 -16.16 -8.06
N VAL A 82 -3.41 -15.79 -7.73
CA VAL A 82 -4.34 -16.69 -7.03
C VAL A 82 -4.70 -17.88 -7.92
N ASP A 83 -5.00 -17.65 -9.20
CA ASP A 83 -5.47 -18.68 -10.12
C ASP A 83 -4.40 -19.75 -10.38
N HIS A 84 -3.13 -19.35 -10.51
CA HIS A 84 -2.04 -20.28 -10.83
C HIS A 84 -1.32 -20.83 -9.60
N TRP A 85 -1.10 -20.01 -8.56
CA TRP A 85 -0.24 -20.34 -7.42
C TRP A 85 -0.98 -20.32 -6.07
N GLY A 86 -2.28 -20.05 -6.08
CA GLY A 86 -3.13 -20.05 -4.91
C GLY A 86 -3.04 -18.79 -4.06
N LEU A 87 -3.95 -18.67 -3.09
CA LEU A 87 -4.07 -17.50 -2.22
C LEU A 87 -2.78 -17.21 -1.44
N ALA A 88 -2.03 -18.24 -1.02
CA ALA A 88 -0.78 -18.08 -0.30
C ALA A 88 0.25 -17.26 -1.07
N ALA A 89 0.31 -17.42 -2.40
CA ALA A 89 1.26 -16.71 -3.24
C ALA A 89 0.98 -15.20 -3.34
N THR A 90 -0.22 -14.75 -2.99
CA THR A 90 -0.56 -13.32 -2.97
C THR A 90 0.29 -12.52 -1.98
N GLY A 91 0.78 -13.17 -0.91
CA GLY A 91 1.72 -12.56 0.04
C GLY A 91 3.01 -12.12 -0.64
N PHE A 92 3.56 -12.94 -1.54
CA PHE A 92 4.76 -12.58 -2.31
C PHE A 92 4.49 -11.49 -3.34
N GLY A 93 3.34 -11.54 -4.02
CA GLY A 93 2.92 -10.49 -4.94
C GLY A 93 2.77 -9.13 -4.24
N GLY A 94 2.11 -9.11 -3.09
CA GLY A 94 1.98 -7.92 -2.25
C GLY A 94 3.34 -7.43 -1.73
N ALA A 95 4.21 -8.34 -1.31
CA ALA A 95 5.56 -7.99 -0.85
C ALA A 95 6.38 -7.27 -1.94
N ALA A 96 6.27 -7.70 -3.20
CA ALA A 96 6.91 -7.02 -4.32
C ALA A 96 6.40 -5.57 -4.49
N PHE A 97 5.09 -5.33 -4.40
CA PHE A 97 4.52 -3.98 -4.45
C PHE A 97 4.93 -3.10 -3.27
N ILE A 98 5.03 -3.67 -2.06
CA ILE A 98 5.51 -2.95 -0.88
C ILE A 98 6.99 -2.58 -1.01
N LEU A 99 7.82 -3.46 -1.56
CA LEU A 99 9.23 -3.14 -1.85
C LEU A 99 9.35 -2.00 -2.86
N LEU A 100 8.58 -2.05 -3.95
CA LEU A 100 8.54 -0.97 -4.95
C LEU A 100 8.11 0.36 -4.33
N THR A 101 7.03 0.35 -3.53
CA THR A 101 6.57 1.53 -2.79
C THR A 101 7.65 2.07 -1.86
N GLY A 102 8.36 1.19 -1.14
CA GLY A 102 9.45 1.57 -0.25
C GLY A 102 10.59 2.30 -0.98
N VAL A 103 10.99 1.80 -2.15
CA VAL A 103 12.01 2.45 -3.00
C VAL A 103 11.54 3.84 -3.44
N ILE A 104 10.31 3.94 -3.96
CA ILE A 104 9.75 5.22 -4.44
C ILE A 104 9.68 6.24 -3.30
N VAL A 105 9.23 5.84 -2.10
CA VAL A 105 9.13 6.74 -0.95
C VAL A 105 10.51 7.21 -0.47
N VAL A 106 11.51 6.32 -0.46
CA VAL A 106 12.89 6.69 -0.09
C VAL A 106 13.47 7.69 -1.08
N GLU A 107 13.31 7.45 -2.38
CA GLU A 107 13.80 8.37 -3.41
C GLU A 107 13.05 9.72 -3.38
N LEU A 108 11.73 9.70 -3.18
CA LEU A 108 10.94 10.93 -3.02
C LEU A 108 11.44 11.75 -1.81
N ASN A 109 11.71 11.10 -0.69
CA ASN A 109 12.26 11.77 0.50
C ASN A 109 13.67 12.33 0.26
N ARG A 110 14.50 11.64 -0.53
CA ARG A 110 15.83 12.13 -0.92
C ARG A 110 15.72 13.40 -1.77
N VAL A 111 14.85 13.40 -2.77
CA VAL A 111 14.62 14.56 -3.65
C VAL A 111 14.03 15.75 -2.88
N ASN A 112 13.06 15.50 -1.99
CA ASN A 112 12.47 16.56 -1.17
C ASN A 112 13.48 17.22 -0.23
N ARG A 113 14.38 16.42 0.38
CA ARG A 113 15.47 16.96 1.22
C ARG A 113 16.48 17.77 0.41
N ALA A 114 16.76 17.39 -0.84
CA ALA A 114 17.66 18.13 -1.71
C ALA A 114 17.08 19.49 -2.12
N LYS A 115 15.75 19.61 -2.28
CA LYS A 115 15.06 20.88 -2.58
C LYS A 115 14.94 21.83 -1.39
N GLN A 116 15.13 21.35 -0.16
CA GLN A 116 15.06 22.16 1.07
C GLN A 116 16.42 22.76 1.47
N LYS A 117 17.50 22.46 0.75
CA LYS A 117 18.80 23.12 0.87
C LYS A 117 18.94 24.20 -0.19
#